data_AF-A0A4Q8BHC9-F1
#
_entry.id   AF-A0A4Q8BHC9-F1
#
_cell.length_a   1.000
_cell.length_b   1.000
_cell.length_c   1.000
_cell.angle_alpha   90.00
_cell.angle_beta   90.00
_cell.angle_gamma   90.00
#
_symmetry.space_group_name_H-M   'P 1'
#
loop_
_entity.id
_entity.type
_entity.pdbx_description
1 polymer ?
#
loop_
_entity_poly.entity_id
_entity_poly.type
_entity_poly.pdbx_seq_one_letter_code
_entity_poly.pdbx_strand_id
1 'polypeptide(L)'
;MSVFGGMSKGERNRVKVRVRTAMASQTLLEGRYLGGRPPYGYMLKDLGPHPNPAKAADGKRLRGLTPDPQTSPVVRRIFAMYLGGYGMFAIAEALTRDDIPCPSAYDRTRNRHRGGLAWPKSAVRVILTNPRYTGRQTWNKQRTGKVLLDVNDVALGHATKP
;
A
#
# COMPACT_ATOMS: atom_id res chain seq x y z
N MET A 1 -22.64 -21.37 28.91
CA MET A 1 -22.10 -20.28 28.05
C MET A 1 -22.92 -19.02 28.35
N SER A 2 -22.34 -17.98 28.98
CA SER A 2 -23.12 -16.82 29.44
C SER A 2 -23.76 -16.05 28.27
N VAL A 3 -25.07 -15.79 28.37
CA VAL A 3 -25.93 -15.10 27.38
C VAL A 3 -25.29 -13.78 26.90
N PHE A 4 -24.61 -13.06 27.80
CA PHE A 4 -23.90 -11.82 27.51
C PHE A 4 -22.69 -12.00 26.58
N GLY A 5 -21.99 -13.14 26.67
CA GLY A 5 -20.85 -13.47 25.80
C GLY A 5 -21.27 -13.70 24.35
N GLY A 6 -22.43 -14.33 24.13
CA GLY A 6 -23.02 -14.54 22.81
C GLY A 6 -23.44 -13.22 22.15
N MET A 7 -24.15 -12.36 22.89
CA MET A 7 -24.59 -11.04 22.41
C MET A 7 -23.40 -10.12 22.09
N SER A 8 -22.39 -10.07 22.97
CA SER A 8 -21.16 -9.28 22.75
C SER A 8 -20.39 -9.73 21.49
N LYS A 9 -20.34 -11.04 21.22
CA LYS A 9 -19.68 -11.57 20.02
C LYS A 9 -20.46 -11.22 18.75
N GLY A 10 -21.79 -11.28 18.81
CA GLY A 10 -22.67 -10.86 17.72
C GLY A 10 -22.50 -9.39 17.34
N GLU A 11 -22.51 -8.50 18.34
CA GLU A 11 -22.41 -7.06 18.10
C GLU A 11 -21.03 -6.66 17.54
N ARG A 12 -19.95 -7.22 18.10
CA ARG A 12 -18.60 -7.03 17.55
C ARG A 12 -18.51 -7.46 16.09
N ASN A 13 -19.14 -8.59 15.72
CA ASN A 13 -19.10 -9.06 14.35
C ASN A 13 -19.90 -8.15 13.41
N ARG A 14 -21.05 -7.63 13.83
CA ARG A 14 -21.84 -6.66 13.06
C ARG A 14 -21.08 -5.37 12.80
N VAL A 15 -20.45 -4.80 13.83
CA VAL A 15 -19.60 -3.60 13.70
C VAL A 15 -18.45 -3.86 12.74
N LYS A 16 -17.75 -4.99 12.90
CA LYS A 16 -16.64 -5.40 12.01
C LYS A 16 -17.07 -5.49 10.55
N VAL A 17 -18.22 -6.12 10.27
CA VAL A 17 -18.75 -6.26 8.91
C VAL A 17 -19.10 -4.89 8.34
N ARG A 18 -19.85 -4.06 9.08
CA ARG A 18 -20.22 -2.71 8.64
C ARG A 18 -19.00 -1.85 8.30
N VAL A 19 -17.99 -1.84 9.17
CA VAL A 19 -16.75 -1.09 8.94
C VAL A 19 -16.03 -1.59 7.69
N ARG A 20 -15.89 -2.91 7.52
CA ARG A 20 -15.22 -3.49 6.33
C ARG A 20 -15.95 -3.15 5.04
N THR A 21 -17.27 -3.30 5.00
CA THR A 21 -18.08 -2.99 3.82
C THR A 21 -18.01 -1.51 3.48
N ALA A 22 -18.14 -0.62 4.46
CA ALA A 22 -18.01 0.81 4.25
C ALA A 22 -16.62 1.21 3.75
N MET A 23 -15.55 0.64 4.32
CA MET A 23 -14.19 0.94 3.85
C MET A 23 -13.92 0.38 2.45
N ALA A 24 -14.48 -0.79 2.11
CA ALA A 24 -14.38 -1.35 0.77
C ALA A 24 -15.08 -0.47 -0.27
N SER A 25 -16.29 0.02 0.00
CA SER A 25 -16.98 0.94 -0.91
C SER A 25 -16.23 2.26 -1.07
N GLN A 26 -15.73 2.84 0.02
CA GLN A 26 -14.90 4.06 -0.03
C GLN A 26 -13.62 3.87 -0.86
N THR A 27 -13.01 2.68 -0.76
CA THR A 27 -11.80 2.31 -1.52
C THR A 27 -12.06 2.29 -3.03
N LEU A 28 -13.25 1.85 -3.45
CA LEU A 28 -13.61 1.72 -4.86
C LEU A 28 -14.16 3.02 -5.46
N LEU A 29 -14.95 3.77 -4.68
CA LEU A 29 -15.79 4.85 -5.23
C LEU A 29 -15.24 6.26 -5.00
N GLU A 30 -14.61 6.53 -3.85
CA GLU A 30 -14.37 7.92 -3.45
C GLU A 30 -13.10 8.53 -4.06
N GLY A 31 -12.24 7.74 -4.72
CA GLY A 31 -11.00 8.21 -5.38
C GLY A 31 -9.98 8.85 -4.43
N ARG A 32 -10.28 8.94 -3.13
CA ARG A 32 -9.45 9.57 -2.11
C ARG A 32 -8.36 8.62 -1.63
N TYR A 33 -7.27 9.24 -1.18
CA TYR A 33 -6.22 8.56 -0.46
C TYR A 33 -6.67 8.25 0.97
N LEU A 34 -6.70 6.95 1.31
CA LEU A 34 -7.25 6.44 2.58
C LEU A 34 -6.30 6.56 3.77
N GLY A 35 -5.25 7.38 3.64
CA GLY A 35 -4.27 7.66 4.69
C GLY A 35 -3.02 6.78 4.63
N GLY A 36 -2.13 7.00 5.60
CA GLY A 36 -0.79 6.40 5.64
C GLY A 36 0.25 7.15 4.81
N ARG A 37 1.42 6.54 4.62
CA ARG A 37 2.54 7.15 3.86
C ARG A 37 2.30 7.05 2.35
N PRO A 38 2.36 8.16 1.59
CA PRO A 38 2.29 8.12 0.13
C PRO A 38 3.35 7.16 -0.44
N PRO A 39 3.00 6.36 -1.47
CA PRO A 39 4.00 5.61 -2.21
C PRO A 39 5.09 6.53 -2.77
N TYR A 40 6.34 6.06 -2.83
CA TYR A 40 7.44 6.82 -3.44
C TYR A 40 7.09 7.23 -4.88
N GLY A 41 7.44 8.44 -5.33
CA GLY A 41 6.94 8.95 -6.61
C GLY A 41 5.61 9.69 -6.53
N TYR A 42 4.95 9.72 -5.36
CA TYR A 42 3.72 10.48 -5.13
C TYR A 42 3.82 11.35 -3.87
N MET A 43 3.09 12.48 -3.90
CA MET A 43 2.85 13.33 -2.75
C MET A 43 1.35 13.49 -2.47
N LEU A 44 1.02 13.92 -1.25
CA LEU A 44 -0.37 14.20 -0.87
C LEU A 44 -0.81 15.52 -1.50
N LYS A 45 -1.93 15.48 -2.21
CA LYS A 45 -2.65 16.66 -2.67
C LYS A 45 -3.87 16.88 -1.77
N ASP A 46 -4.13 18.12 -1.40
CA ASP A 46 -5.38 18.47 -0.74
C ASP A 46 -6.54 18.45 -1.74
N LEU A 47 -7.63 17.75 -1.41
CA LEU A 47 -8.84 17.67 -2.22
C LEU A 47 -10.03 18.43 -1.61
N GLY A 48 -9.79 19.17 -0.52
CA GLY A 48 -10.82 19.99 0.12
C GLY A 48 -11.46 19.35 1.36
N PRO A 49 -12.50 19.99 1.93
CA PRO A 49 -13.18 19.52 3.13
C PRO A 49 -13.82 18.14 2.96
N HIS A 50 -13.94 17.40 4.06
CA HIS A 50 -14.63 16.11 4.05
C HIS A 50 -16.13 16.29 3.69
N PRO A 51 -16.75 15.42 2.86
CA PRO A 51 -18.14 15.59 2.42
C PRO A 51 -19.16 15.55 3.56
N ASN A 52 -18.87 14.79 4.63
CA ASN A 52 -19.62 14.87 5.89
C ASN A 52 -19.32 16.20 6.62
N PRO A 53 -20.34 17.08 6.84
CA PRO A 53 -20.16 18.39 7.46
C PRO A 53 -19.58 18.36 8.88
N ALA A 54 -19.96 17.38 9.72
CA ALA A 54 -19.41 17.26 11.07
C ALA A 54 -17.90 16.98 11.03
N LYS A 55 -17.47 16.11 10.10
CA LYS A 55 -16.03 15.84 9.90
C LYS A 55 -15.30 17.05 9.29
N ALA A 56 -15.95 17.82 8.43
CA ALA A 56 -15.37 19.06 7.92
C ALA A 56 -15.21 20.11 9.02
N ALA A 57 -16.17 20.22 9.93
CA ALA A 57 -16.10 21.08 11.11
C ALA A 57 -14.96 20.67 12.06
N ASP A 58 -14.68 19.37 12.19
CA ASP A 58 -13.46 18.85 12.86
C ASP A 58 -12.14 19.17 12.11
N GLY A 59 -12.20 19.90 10.99
CA GLY A 59 -11.04 20.20 10.15
C GLY A 59 -10.55 19.03 9.29
N LYS A 60 -11.31 17.93 9.17
CA LYS A 60 -10.90 16.79 8.33
C LYS A 60 -11.02 17.15 6.86
N ARG A 61 -9.95 16.86 6.13
CA ARG A 61 -9.82 17.14 4.69
C ARG A 61 -9.55 15.86 3.91
N LEU A 62 -10.08 15.80 2.70
CA LEU A 62 -9.77 14.75 1.76
C LEU A 62 -8.35 14.94 1.24
N ARG A 63 -7.64 13.83 1.08
CA ARG A 63 -6.30 13.81 0.48
C ARG A 63 -6.35 12.97 -0.78
N GLY A 64 -5.64 13.40 -1.82
CA GLY A 64 -5.38 12.67 -3.04
C GLY A 64 -3.90 12.37 -3.19
N LEU A 65 -3.55 11.59 -4.21
CA LEU A 65 -2.16 11.39 -4.62
C LEU A 65 -1.92 12.15 -5.91
N THR A 66 -0.82 12.90 -5.97
CA THR A 66 -0.32 13.50 -7.20
C THR A 66 1.13 13.06 -7.40
N PRO A 67 1.60 12.86 -8.64
CA PRO A 67 3.00 12.53 -8.90
C PRO A 67 3.94 13.60 -8.31
N ASP A 68 5.01 13.14 -7.67
CA ASP A 68 6.08 14.01 -7.19
C ASP A 68 7.05 14.35 -8.33
N PRO A 69 7.27 15.63 -8.68
CA PRO A 69 8.20 16.03 -9.72
C PRO A 69 9.61 15.44 -9.59
N GLN A 70 10.10 15.25 -8.35
CA GLN A 70 11.46 14.75 -8.12
C GLN A 70 11.53 13.22 -8.20
N THR A 71 10.61 12.52 -7.54
CA THR A 71 10.70 11.05 -7.39
C THR A 71 9.88 10.28 -8.43
N SER A 72 8.88 10.88 -9.08
CA SER A 72 8.07 10.24 -10.12
C SER A 72 8.89 9.81 -11.36
N PRO A 73 9.84 10.63 -11.89
CA PRO A 73 10.71 10.20 -12.98
C PRO A 73 11.53 8.95 -12.64
N VAL A 74 11.98 8.83 -11.39
CA VAL A 74 12.73 7.65 -10.91
C VAL A 74 11.87 6.40 -10.93
N VAL A 75 10.61 6.49 -10.52
CA VAL A 75 9.66 5.38 -10.61
C VAL A 75 9.44 4.95 -12.06
N ARG A 76 9.24 5.91 -12.98
CA ARG A 76 9.10 5.60 -14.41
C ARG A 76 10.33 4.89 -14.95
N ARG A 77 11.53 5.35 -14.57
CA ARG A 77 12.79 4.70 -14.91
C ARG A 77 12.88 3.27 -14.38
N ILE A 78 12.49 3.01 -13.14
CA ILE A 78 12.46 1.66 -12.56
C ILE A 78 11.59 0.72 -13.40
N PHE A 79 10.37 1.15 -13.77
CA PHE A 79 9.49 0.35 -14.61
C PHE A 79 10.07 0.16 -16.02
N ALA A 80 10.65 1.19 -16.63
CA ALA A 80 11.27 1.09 -17.94
C ALA A 80 12.43 0.08 -17.96
N MET A 81 13.32 0.13 -16.96
CA MET A 81 14.41 -0.85 -16.83
C MET A 81 13.87 -2.26 -16.60
N TYR A 82 12.86 -2.43 -15.75
CA TYR A 82 12.27 -3.75 -15.50
C TYR A 82 11.62 -4.34 -16.76
N LEU A 83 10.89 -3.53 -17.52
CA LEU A 83 10.33 -3.92 -18.82
C LEU A 83 11.41 -4.21 -19.87
N GLY A 84 12.57 -3.55 -19.77
CA GLY A 84 13.76 -3.85 -20.57
C GLY A 84 14.53 -5.11 -20.13
N GLY A 85 13.99 -5.91 -19.21
CA GLY A 85 14.58 -7.19 -18.80
C GLY A 85 15.60 -7.10 -17.65
N TYR A 86 15.82 -5.92 -17.07
CA TYR A 86 16.78 -5.78 -15.98
C TYR A 86 16.27 -6.42 -14.68
N GLY A 87 17.13 -7.19 -14.04
CA GLY A 87 16.85 -7.74 -12.71
C GLY A 87 16.79 -6.64 -11.63
N MET A 88 16.03 -6.88 -10.56
CA MET A 88 15.82 -5.89 -9.48
C MET A 88 17.13 -5.43 -8.80
N PHE A 89 18.14 -6.30 -8.72
CA PHE A 89 19.48 -5.94 -8.21
C PHE A 89 20.19 -4.98 -9.15
N ALA A 90 20.23 -5.29 -10.45
CA ALA A 90 20.84 -4.44 -11.47
C ALA A 90 20.18 -3.05 -11.53
N ILE A 91 18.85 -2.99 -11.38
CA ILE A 91 18.12 -1.72 -11.27
C ILE A 91 18.59 -0.93 -10.04
N ALA A 92 18.67 -1.57 -8.87
CA ALA A 92 19.09 -0.91 -7.64
C ALA A 92 20.53 -0.38 -7.74
N GLU A 93 21.46 -1.19 -8.25
CA GLU A 93 22.85 -0.77 -8.47
C GLU A 93 22.97 0.37 -9.46
N ALA A 94 22.22 0.34 -10.57
CA ALA A 94 22.22 1.43 -11.53
C ALA A 94 21.72 2.74 -10.91
N LEU A 95 20.65 2.70 -10.13
CA LEU A 95 20.15 3.90 -9.43
C LEU A 95 21.15 4.42 -8.39
N THR A 96 21.87 3.54 -7.70
CA THR A 96 22.94 3.94 -6.77
C THR A 96 24.16 4.50 -7.48
N ARG A 97 24.57 3.90 -8.60
CA ARG A 97 25.68 4.39 -9.41
C ARG A 97 25.42 5.79 -9.95
N ASP A 98 24.17 6.07 -10.31
CA ASP A 98 23.72 7.35 -10.81
C ASP A 98 23.42 8.38 -9.70
N ASP A 99 23.81 8.07 -8.46
CA ASP A 99 23.64 8.92 -7.27
C ASP A 99 22.18 9.37 -7.03
N ILE A 100 21.21 8.54 -7.44
CA ILE A 100 19.79 8.86 -7.23
C ILE A 100 19.43 8.58 -5.78
N PRO A 101 18.88 9.55 -5.03
CA PRO A 101 18.49 9.34 -3.64
C PRO A 101 17.46 8.23 -3.49
N CYS A 102 17.79 7.20 -2.70
CA CYS A 102 16.85 6.14 -2.36
C CYS A 102 15.68 6.67 -1.49
N PRO A 103 14.55 5.94 -1.35
CA PRO A 103 13.40 6.42 -0.58
C PRO A 103 13.69 6.76 0.89
N SER A 104 14.74 6.18 1.48
CA SER A 104 15.19 6.51 2.84
C SER A 104 16.12 7.73 2.91
N ALA A 105 16.82 8.05 1.82
CA ALA A 105 17.62 9.28 1.72
C ALA A 105 16.72 10.48 1.41
N TYR A 106 15.77 10.31 0.48
CA TYR A 106 14.84 11.37 0.06
C TYR A 106 14.03 11.97 1.22
N ASP A 107 13.59 11.12 2.15
CA ASP A 107 12.87 11.55 3.36
C ASP A 107 13.67 11.15 4.61
N ARG A 108 14.83 11.81 4.81
CA ARG A 108 15.78 11.45 5.88
C ARG A 108 15.18 11.65 7.27
N THR A 109 14.37 12.70 7.47
CA THR A 109 13.73 13.01 8.76
C THR A 109 12.84 11.87 9.22
N ARG A 110 12.07 11.25 8.31
CA ARG A 110 11.22 10.10 8.63
C ARG A 110 11.94 8.75 8.61
N ASN A 111 13.12 8.65 8.01
CA ASN A 111 13.86 7.40 7.85
C ASN A 111 15.24 7.41 8.53
N ARG A 112 15.38 8.12 9.66
CA ARG A 112 16.65 8.28 10.40
C ARG A 112 17.33 6.95 10.77
N HIS A 113 16.54 5.91 11.02
CA HIS A 113 17.00 4.56 11.36
C HIS A 113 17.63 3.77 10.20
N ARG A 114 17.55 4.26 8.95
CA ARG A 114 18.13 3.59 7.77
C ARG A 114 19.42 4.27 7.34
N GLY A 115 20.33 3.55 6.68
CA GLY A 115 21.60 4.13 6.19
C GLY A 115 21.40 5.18 5.09
N GLY A 116 20.45 4.95 4.16
CA GLY A 116 20.17 5.89 3.07
C GLY A 116 21.21 5.93 1.94
N LEU A 117 22.35 5.26 2.10
CA LEU A 117 23.51 5.35 1.20
C LEU A 117 23.28 4.72 -0.19
N ALA A 118 22.44 3.70 -0.30
CA ALA A 118 22.22 2.98 -1.55
C ALA A 118 20.76 2.57 -1.71
N TRP A 119 20.35 2.26 -2.94
CA TRP A 119 19.05 1.72 -3.28
C TRP A 119 18.97 0.27 -2.80
N PRO A 120 18.08 -0.06 -1.84
CA PRO A 120 17.90 -1.44 -1.47
C PRO A 120 17.02 -2.12 -2.52
N LYS A 121 17.39 -3.34 -2.93
CA LYS A 121 16.56 -4.20 -3.79
C LYS A 121 15.12 -4.31 -3.30
N SER A 122 14.92 -4.34 -1.98
CA SER A 122 13.59 -4.44 -1.37
C SER A 122 12.71 -3.23 -1.72
N ALA A 123 13.27 -2.02 -1.85
CA ALA A 123 12.51 -0.85 -2.29
C ALA A 123 12.08 -0.98 -3.75
N VAL A 124 12.97 -1.44 -4.64
CA VAL A 124 12.65 -1.71 -6.05
C VAL A 124 11.51 -2.74 -6.15
N ARG A 125 11.61 -3.84 -5.40
CA ARG A 125 10.55 -4.86 -5.34
C ARG A 125 9.21 -4.27 -4.86
N VAL A 126 9.23 -3.45 -3.81
CA VAL A 126 8.01 -2.80 -3.30
C VAL A 126 7.38 -1.89 -4.34
N ILE A 127 8.18 -1.13 -5.09
CA ILE A 127 7.68 -0.25 -6.17
C ILE A 127 7.02 -1.09 -7.27
N LEU A 128 7.75 -2.08 -7.81
CA LEU A 128 7.27 -2.91 -8.92
C LEU A 128 6.02 -3.73 -8.58
N THR A 129 5.87 -4.16 -7.33
CA THR A 129 4.74 -5.01 -6.89
C THR A 129 3.56 -4.20 -6.33
N ASN A 130 3.69 -2.88 -6.23
CA ASN A 130 2.62 -2.07 -5.66
C ASN A 130 1.56 -1.72 -6.74
N PRO A 131 0.32 -2.22 -6.60
CA PRO A 131 -0.74 -2.00 -7.59
C PRO A 131 -1.16 -0.53 -7.72
N ARG A 132 -0.75 0.33 -6.78
CA ARG A 132 -0.97 1.79 -6.88
C ARG A 132 -0.35 2.41 -8.13
N TYR A 133 0.81 1.93 -8.56
CA TYR A 133 1.47 2.45 -9.77
C TYR A 133 0.73 2.07 -11.06
N THR A 134 -0.23 1.14 -11.00
CA THR A 134 -1.10 0.77 -12.12
C THR A 134 -2.51 1.35 -11.97
N GLY A 135 -2.69 2.41 -11.18
CA GLY A 135 -3.99 3.06 -10.95
C GLY A 135 -4.94 2.29 -10.03
N ARG A 136 -4.52 1.18 -9.42
CA ARG A 136 -5.39 0.37 -8.56
C ARG A 136 -5.26 0.79 -7.10
N GLN A 137 -6.39 0.92 -6.43
CA GLN A 137 -6.48 1.22 -5.01
C GLN A 137 -6.60 -0.07 -4.20
N THR A 138 -5.75 -0.26 -3.19
CA THR A 138 -5.84 -1.39 -2.26
C THR A 138 -5.95 -0.92 -0.82
N TRP A 139 -6.86 -1.52 -0.07
CA TRP A 139 -7.05 -1.31 1.36
C TRP A 139 -7.17 -2.68 2.06
N ASN A 140 -6.73 -2.76 3.32
CA ASN A 140 -6.79 -3.99 4.13
C ASN A 140 -6.20 -5.23 3.42
N LYS A 141 -4.95 -5.14 2.93
CA LYS A 141 -4.23 -6.31 2.43
C LYS A 141 -4.08 -7.33 3.56
N GLN A 142 -4.73 -8.47 3.43
CA GLN A 142 -4.62 -9.57 4.38
C GLN A 142 -3.70 -10.65 3.80
N ARG A 143 -2.86 -11.24 4.66
CA ARG A 143 -2.10 -12.41 4.28
C ARG A 143 -3.06 -13.59 4.34
N THR A 144 -3.31 -14.20 3.19
CA THR A 144 -4.09 -15.42 3.11
C THR A 144 -3.14 -16.61 3.03
N GLY A 145 -3.21 -17.52 4.00
CA GLY A 145 -2.43 -18.75 3.98
C GLY A 145 -3.07 -19.75 3.02
N LYS A 146 -2.36 -20.14 1.97
CA LYS A 146 -2.76 -21.30 1.15
C LYS A 146 -2.05 -22.52 1.68
N VAL A 147 -2.81 -23.53 2.09
CA VAL A 147 -2.28 -24.83 2.53
C VAL A 147 -2.70 -25.86 1.50
N LEU A 148 -1.80 -26.75 1.10
CA LEU A 148 -2.15 -27.86 0.22
C LEU A 148 -3.30 -28.67 0.84
N LEU A 149 -4.27 -29.06 -0.01
CA LEU A 149 -5.35 -29.93 0.42
C LEU A 149 -4.82 -31.30 0.83
N ASP A 150 -3.85 -31.81 0.08
CA ASP A 150 -3.03 -32.96 0.42
C ASP A 150 -1.57 -32.66 0.09
N VAL A 151 -0.65 -32.99 1.01
CA VAL A 151 0.80 -32.81 0.81
C VAL A 151 1.34 -33.83 -0.20
N ASN A 152 0.70 -34.99 -0.31
CA ASN A 152 1.11 -36.07 -1.22
C ASN A 152 0.48 -35.97 -2.61
N ASP A 153 -0.54 -35.12 -2.78
CA ASP A 153 -1.18 -34.85 -4.06
C ASP A 153 -1.40 -33.34 -4.27
N VAL A 154 -0.40 -32.74 -4.92
CA VAL A 154 -0.35 -31.30 -5.20
C VAL A 154 -1.43 -30.88 -6.22
N ALA A 155 -1.96 -31.81 -7.03
CA ALA A 155 -2.95 -31.51 -8.07
C ALA A 155 -4.34 -31.21 -7.48
N LEU A 156 -4.65 -31.72 -6.28
CA LEU A 156 -5.88 -31.38 -5.54
C LEU A 156 -6.01 -29.89 -5.24
N GLY A 157 -4.89 -29.15 -5.21
CA GLY A 157 -4.87 -27.71 -5.03
C GLY A 157 -4.74 -27.29 -3.56
N HIS A 158 -5.27 -26.10 -3.24
CA HIS A 158 -4.99 -25.44 -1.96
C HIS A 158 -6.27 -25.00 -1.24
N ALA A 159 -6.34 -25.26 0.06
CA ALA A 159 -7.31 -24.67 0.97
C ALA A 159 -6.82 -23.30 1.45
N THR A 160 -7.78 -22.39 1.62
CA THR A 160 -7.52 -21.02 2.07
C THR A 160 -7.75 -20.95 3.58
N LYS A 161 -6.67 -20.88 4.39
CA LYS A 161 -6.80 -20.61 5.83
C LYS A 161 -6.90 -19.09 6.08
N PRO A 162 -7.86 -18.64 6.92
CA PRO A 162 -8.05 -17.23 7.27
C PRO A 162 -6.90 -16.66 8.10
#